data_AF-A0A7Y2YPB5-F1
#
_entry.id   AF-A0A7Y2YPB5-F1
#
_cell.length_a   1.000
_cell.length_b   1.000
_cell.length_c   1.000
_cell.angle_alpha   90.00
_cell.angle_beta   90.00
_cell.angle_gamma   90.00
#
_symmetry.space_group_name_H-M   'P 1'
#
loop_
_entity.id
_entity.type
_entity.pdbx_description
1 polymer ?
#
loop_
_entity_poly.entity_id
_entity_poly.type
_entity_poly.pdbx_seq_one_letter_code
_entity_poly.pdbx_strand_id
1 'polypeptide(L)'
;MKKKLQLLFIIALTGIFVFGQNTVGTISIATDIEEGFTLFTIHQKTYLINNCGELINEWTSNFLPGAAVYLLPNGNLLRAGVTDDNSSDIAFGGQGGIVELFDWDNNLLWTFTYSTNDHRLHHDIYPMPNGNILLLAAEVI
;
A
#
# COMPACT_ATOMS: atom_id res chain seq x y z
N MET A 1 -38.34 -46.53 -12.60
CA MET A 1 -37.10 -46.28 -11.82
C MET A 1 -35.89 -45.91 -12.69
N LYS A 2 -35.53 -46.68 -13.74
CA LYS A 2 -34.35 -46.40 -14.59
C LYS A 2 -34.27 -44.99 -15.20
N LYS A 3 -35.38 -44.44 -15.71
CA LYS A 3 -35.42 -43.06 -16.28
C LYS A 3 -35.20 -41.96 -15.23
N LYS A 4 -35.66 -42.15 -13.99
CA LYS A 4 -35.42 -41.20 -12.88
C LYS A 4 -33.96 -41.24 -12.43
N LEU A 5 -33.34 -42.41 -12.45
CA LEU A 5 -31.92 -42.60 -12.12
C LEU A 5 -31.00 -41.98 -13.18
N GLN A 6 -31.35 -42.11 -14.47
CA GLN A 6 -30.63 -41.45 -15.57
C GLN A 6 -30.72 -39.92 -15.49
N LEU A 7 -31.87 -39.37 -15.11
CA LEU A 7 -32.04 -37.92 -14.94
C LEU A 7 -31.20 -37.36 -13.78
N LEU A 8 -31.16 -38.08 -12.65
CA LEU A 8 -30.28 -37.76 -11.52
C LEU A 8 -28.79 -37.79 -11.89
N PHE A 9 -28.39 -38.74 -12.73
CA PHE A 9 -27.01 -38.87 -13.20
C PHE A 9 -26.60 -37.72 -14.15
N ILE A 10 -27.52 -37.25 -15.00
CA ILE A 10 -27.29 -36.10 -15.89
C ILE A 10 -27.16 -34.80 -15.07
N ILE A 11 -28.02 -34.58 -14.08
CA ILE A 11 -27.95 -33.40 -13.19
C ILE A 11 -26.63 -33.39 -12.41
N ALA A 12 -26.18 -34.54 -11.92
CA ALA A 12 -24.89 -34.69 -11.25
C ALA A 12 -23.69 -34.43 -12.20
N LEU A 13 -23.80 -34.79 -13.49
CA LEU A 13 -22.77 -34.52 -14.50
C LEU A 13 -22.70 -33.03 -14.88
N THR A 14 -23.85 -32.33 -14.90
CA THR A 14 -23.92 -30.89 -15.26
C THR A 14 -23.62 -29.94 -14.09
N GLY A 15 -23.73 -30.42 -12.84
CA GLY A 15 -23.52 -29.60 -11.64
C GLY A 15 -22.06 -29.25 -11.31
N ILE A 16 -21.09 -29.72 -12.10
CA ILE A 16 -19.65 -29.63 -11.75
C ILE A 16 -18.97 -28.37 -12.33
N PHE A 17 -19.65 -27.56 -13.16
CA PHE A 17 -19.02 -26.43 -13.87
C PHE A 17 -19.63 -25.06 -13.60
N VAL A 18 -20.11 -24.80 -12.38
CA VAL A 18 -20.44 -23.42 -11.97
C VAL A 18 -19.16 -22.78 -11.43
N PHE A 19 -18.38 -22.14 -12.30
CA PHE A 19 -17.31 -21.25 -11.86
C PHE A 19 -17.95 -19.94 -11.41
N GLY A 20 -17.80 -19.60 -10.13
CA GLY A 20 -18.16 -18.27 -9.65
C GLY A 20 -17.26 -17.23 -10.31
N GLN A 21 -17.85 -16.18 -10.87
CA GLN A 21 -17.09 -15.03 -11.35
C GLN A 21 -16.53 -14.28 -10.14
N ASN A 22 -15.24 -13.94 -10.16
CA ASN A 22 -14.71 -13.01 -9.16
C ASN A 22 -15.34 -11.62 -9.39
N THR A 23 -15.99 -11.09 -8.36
CA THR A 23 -16.64 -9.77 -8.40
C THR A 23 -15.93 -8.72 -7.53
N VAL A 24 -14.87 -9.11 -6.81
CA VAL A 24 -14.14 -8.23 -5.88
C VAL A 24 -12.63 -8.46 -6.03
N GLY A 25 -11.83 -7.40 -6.05
CA GLY A 25 -10.39 -7.48 -6.30
C GLY A 25 -10.08 -7.53 -7.81
N THR A 26 -9.04 -8.28 -8.21
CA THR A 26 -8.66 -8.36 -9.62
C THR A 26 -9.63 -9.24 -10.40
N ILE A 27 -10.39 -8.63 -11.30
CA ILE A 27 -11.41 -9.30 -12.13
C ILE A 27 -10.90 -9.73 -13.51
N SER A 28 -9.74 -9.22 -13.93
CA SER A 28 -9.06 -9.63 -15.16
C SER A 28 -7.55 -9.48 -15.00
N ILE A 29 -6.80 -10.47 -15.46
CA ILE A 29 -5.33 -10.43 -15.52
C ILE A 29 -4.95 -10.67 -16.97
N ALA A 30 -4.17 -9.76 -17.56
CA ALA A 30 -3.66 -9.94 -18.91
C ALA A 30 -2.53 -11.00 -18.91
N THR A 31 -2.37 -11.75 -20.01
CA THR A 31 -1.39 -12.84 -20.09
C THR A 31 0.06 -12.37 -20.16
N ASP A 32 0.28 -11.08 -20.39
CA ASP A 32 1.57 -10.41 -20.52
C ASP A 32 1.95 -9.58 -19.28
N ILE A 33 1.27 -9.79 -18.14
CA ILE A 33 1.68 -9.19 -16.88
C ILE A 33 2.93 -9.89 -16.33
N GLU A 34 3.86 -9.10 -15.81
CA GLU A 34 4.99 -9.61 -15.04
C GLU A 34 4.54 -10.03 -13.63
N GLU A 35 5.19 -11.05 -13.07
CA GLU A 35 4.91 -11.46 -11.70
C GLU A 35 5.53 -10.51 -10.69
N GLY A 36 4.69 -10.04 -9.76
CA GLY A 36 5.10 -9.06 -8.77
C GLY A 36 4.00 -8.69 -7.80
N PHE A 37 4.29 -7.63 -7.05
CA PHE A 37 3.38 -7.05 -6.08
C PHE A 37 3.14 -5.58 -6.39
N THR A 38 1.94 -5.10 -6.05
CA THR A 38 1.59 -3.68 -6.10
C THR A 38 1.58 -3.12 -4.67
N LEU A 39 2.38 -2.09 -4.43
CA LEU A 39 2.45 -1.36 -3.17
C LEU A 39 1.77 0.00 -3.35
N PHE A 40 0.82 0.33 -2.49
CA PHE A 40 0.11 1.61 -2.56
C PHE A 40 -0.48 2.00 -1.20
N THR A 41 -0.74 3.29 -1.02
CA THR A 41 -1.28 3.83 0.22
C THR A 41 -2.61 4.53 -0.04
N ILE A 42 -3.61 4.23 0.79
CA ILE A 42 -4.91 4.92 0.80
C ILE A 42 -5.20 5.33 2.24
N HIS A 43 -5.38 6.64 2.46
CA HIS A 43 -5.51 7.21 3.80
C HIS A 43 -4.37 6.73 4.72
N GLN A 44 -4.69 6.23 5.91
CA GLN A 44 -3.71 5.79 6.90
C GLN A 44 -3.03 4.45 6.55
N LYS A 45 -3.58 3.71 5.59
CA LYS A 45 -3.20 2.32 5.34
C LYS A 45 -2.36 2.17 4.09
N THR A 46 -1.29 1.41 4.20
CA THR A 46 -0.47 0.96 3.07
C THR A 46 -0.72 -0.51 2.83
N TYR A 47 -0.91 -0.89 1.58
CA TYR A 47 -1.25 -2.22 1.14
C TYR A 47 -0.18 -2.76 0.20
N LEU A 48 0.19 -4.02 0.39
CA LEU A 48 0.90 -4.83 -0.58
C LEU A 48 -0.05 -5.92 -1.06
N ILE A 49 -0.32 -5.94 -2.37
CA ILE A 49 -1.18 -6.96 -2.99
C ILE A 49 -0.44 -7.70 -4.10
N ASN A 50 -0.84 -8.92 -4.41
CA ASN A 50 -0.38 -9.63 -5.61
C ASN A 50 -1.25 -9.32 -6.84
N ASN A 51 -0.89 -9.88 -7.99
CA ASN A 51 -1.63 -9.72 -9.24
C ASN A 51 -3.08 -10.24 -9.17
N CYS A 52 -3.37 -11.22 -8.32
CA CYS A 52 -4.73 -11.71 -8.06
C CYS A 52 -5.58 -10.74 -7.21
N GLY A 53 -4.98 -9.67 -6.69
CA GLY A 53 -5.63 -8.71 -5.79
C GLY A 53 -5.73 -9.23 -4.36
N GLU A 54 -5.00 -10.29 -4.02
CA GLU A 54 -4.96 -10.83 -2.67
C GLU A 54 -4.04 -9.96 -1.80
N LEU A 55 -4.46 -9.70 -0.56
CA LEU A 55 -3.67 -8.97 0.42
C LEU A 55 -2.48 -9.80 0.87
N ILE A 56 -1.27 -9.28 0.63
CA ILE A 56 -0.01 -9.88 1.09
C ILE A 56 0.39 -9.28 2.43
N ASN A 57 0.29 -7.96 2.58
CA ASN A 57 0.53 -7.28 3.85
C ASN A 57 -0.18 -5.92 3.93
N GLU A 58 -0.39 -5.43 5.15
CA GLU A 58 -1.00 -4.13 5.45
C GLU A 58 -0.24 -3.45 6.60
N TRP A 59 0.04 -2.15 6.44
CA TRP A 59 0.56 -1.29 7.50
C TRP A 59 -0.41 -0.15 7.79
N THR A 60 -0.51 0.26 9.05
CA THR A 60 -1.38 1.37 9.49
C THR A 60 -0.56 2.44 10.20
N SER A 61 -0.61 3.67 9.68
CA SER A 61 -0.05 4.86 10.32
C SER A 61 -1.13 5.69 11.00
N ASN A 62 -0.71 6.55 11.92
CA ASN A 62 -1.58 7.59 12.47
C ASN A 62 -1.67 8.83 11.56
N PHE A 63 -0.83 8.92 10.52
CA PHE A 63 -0.71 10.06 9.63
C PHE A 63 -1.33 9.79 8.25
N LEU A 64 -1.86 10.86 7.66
CA LEU A 64 -2.20 10.86 6.24
C LEU A 64 -0.93 10.71 5.40
N PRO A 65 -1.02 10.16 4.17
CA PRO A 65 0.16 9.80 3.40
C PRO A 65 0.82 11.05 2.78
N GLY A 66 2.14 11.15 2.93
CA GLY A 66 2.97 11.85 1.97
C GLY A 66 3.21 10.87 0.83
N ALA A 67 2.93 11.24 -0.42
CA ALA A 67 2.70 10.34 -1.56
C ALA A 67 3.76 9.22 -1.79
N ALA A 68 4.94 9.33 -1.20
CA ALA A 68 6.03 8.38 -1.29
C ALA A 68 5.92 7.20 -0.30
N VAL A 69 6.05 5.98 -0.83
CA VAL A 69 6.07 4.73 -0.06
C VAL A 69 6.98 3.70 -0.73
N TYR A 70 7.78 3.00 0.08
CA TYR A 70 8.77 2.03 -0.39
C TYR A 70 8.77 0.79 0.51
N LEU A 71 8.81 -0.38 -0.12
CA LEU A 71 9.18 -1.62 0.53
C LEU A 71 10.69 -1.81 0.38
N LEU A 72 11.41 -1.76 1.50
CA LEU A 72 12.87 -1.87 1.51
C LEU A 72 13.32 -3.33 1.34
N PRO A 73 14.58 -3.59 0.91
CA PRO A 73 15.08 -4.95 0.70
C PRO A 73 15.05 -5.87 1.93
N ASN A 74 15.01 -5.29 3.14
CA ASN A 74 14.91 -6.04 4.39
C ASN A 74 13.45 -6.34 4.81
N GLY A 75 12.47 -5.95 3.99
CA GLY A 75 11.03 -6.14 4.27
C GLY A 75 10.38 -4.99 5.04
N ASN A 76 11.14 -3.97 5.46
CA ASN A 76 10.57 -2.83 6.16
C ASN A 76 9.81 -1.89 5.20
N LEU A 77 8.75 -1.27 5.71
CA LEU A 77 8.03 -0.23 4.99
C LEU A 77 8.55 1.15 5.38
N LEU A 78 9.08 1.88 4.41
CA LEU A 78 9.41 3.30 4.54
C LEU A 78 8.32 4.13 3.88
N ARG A 79 7.74 5.09 4.60
CA ARG A 79 6.70 5.97 4.04
C ARG A 79 6.84 7.41 4.50
N ALA A 80 6.43 8.33 3.63
CA ALA A 80 6.21 9.71 4.01
C ALA A 80 4.79 9.91 4.59
N GLY A 81 4.64 10.93 5.41
CA GLY A 81 3.39 11.31 6.04
C GLY A 81 3.21 12.83 6.09
N VAL A 82 1.97 13.25 6.33
CA VAL A 82 1.60 14.65 6.55
C VAL A 82 1.40 14.89 8.04
N THR A 83 2.07 15.91 8.59
CA THR A 83 1.78 16.43 9.93
C THR A 83 0.66 17.45 9.87
N ASP A 84 -0.33 17.29 10.75
CA ASP A 84 -1.49 18.20 10.91
C ASP A 84 -1.63 18.62 12.38
N ASP A 85 -0.51 18.99 12.99
CA ASP A 85 -0.38 19.33 14.41
C ASP A 85 -0.14 20.83 14.66
N ASN A 86 -0.33 21.66 13.62
CA ASN A 86 0.01 23.09 13.61
C ASN A 86 1.49 23.39 13.96
N SER A 87 2.40 22.45 13.71
CA SER A 87 3.84 22.65 13.94
C SER A 87 4.50 23.64 12.98
N SER A 88 3.87 23.93 11.83
CA SER A 88 4.43 24.77 10.78
C SER A 88 3.37 25.61 10.07
N ASP A 89 3.62 26.91 9.98
CA ASP A 89 2.88 27.88 9.17
C ASP A 89 3.30 27.84 7.68
N ILE A 90 4.30 27.02 7.32
CA ILE A 90 4.76 26.88 5.95
C ILE A 90 3.73 26.07 5.16
N ALA A 91 3.05 26.76 4.24
CA ALA A 91 1.98 26.20 3.41
C ALA A 91 2.35 26.23 1.91
N PHE A 92 2.33 25.06 1.28
CA PHE A 92 2.50 24.88 -0.16
C PHE A 92 1.78 23.60 -0.65
N GLY A 93 1.68 23.40 -1.96
CA GLY A 93 1.11 22.17 -2.51
C GLY A 93 2.03 20.98 -2.19
N GLY A 94 1.48 19.89 -1.65
CA GLY A 94 2.28 18.71 -1.35
C GLY A 94 3.05 18.77 -0.03
N GLN A 95 2.45 19.36 1.00
CA GLN A 95 2.99 19.34 2.37
C GLN A 95 3.15 17.91 2.88
N GLY A 96 4.31 17.63 3.45
CA GLY A 96 4.53 16.47 4.32
C GLY A 96 4.81 16.96 5.74
N GLY A 97 5.73 16.25 6.41
CA GLY A 97 6.26 16.67 7.71
C GLY A 97 6.85 15.53 8.52
N ILE A 98 6.58 14.29 8.13
CA ILE A 98 7.06 13.11 8.86
C ILE A 98 7.48 12.00 7.90
N VAL A 99 8.48 11.23 8.32
CA VAL A 99 8.91 9.97 7.72
C VAL A 99 8.75 8.88 8.77
N GLU A 100 8.22 7.73 8.37
CA GLU A 100 7.98 6.59 9.26
C GLU A 100 8.61 5.33 8.68
N LEU A 101 9.18 4.51 9.55
CA LEU A 101 9.65 3.18 9.20
C LEU A 101 8.92 2.14 10.04
N PHE A 102 8.27 1.19 9.38
CA PHE A 102 7.64 0.04 9.99
C PHE A 102 8.40 -1.24 9.63
N ASP A 103 8.40 -2.22 10.53
CA ASP A 103 8.78 -3.59 10.15
C ASP A 103 7.65 -4.30 9.40
N TRP A 104 7.91 -5.55 9.01
CA TRP A 104 6.93 -6.37 8.28
C TRP A 104 5.65 -6.63 9.09
N ASP A 105 5.74 -6.71 10.42
CA ASP A 105 4.63 -7.07 11.32
C ASP A 105 3.82 -5.84 11.77
N ASN A 106 3.96 -4.71 11.07
CA ASN A 106 3.29 -3.44 11.35
C ASN A 106 3.71 -2.81 12.69
N ASN A 107 4.92 -3.10 13.18
CA ASN A 107 5.49 -2.35 14.30
C ASN A 107 6.20 -1.10 13.78
N LEU A 108 5.87 0.05 14.35
CA LEU A 108 6.58 1.29 14.10
C LEU A 108 7.98 1.21 14.74
N LEU A 109 9.02 1.23 13.91
CA LEU A 109 10.42 1.17 14.36
C LEU A 109 10.94 2.55 14.75
N TRP A 110 10.65 3.57 13.93
CA TRP A 110 10.99 4.96 14.24
C TRP A 110 10.19 5.94 13.37
N THR A 111 10.17 7.19 13.82
CA THR A 111 9.68 8.34 13.06
C THR A 111 10.75 9.43 13.02
N PHE A 112 10.71 10.25 11.97
CA PHE A 112 11.50 11.45 11.84
C PHE A 112 10.60 12.60 11.39
N THR A 113 10.42 13.58 12.26
CA THR A 113 9.60 14.77 11.99
C THR A 113 10.48 15.93 11.53
N TYR A 114 10.11 16.56 10.42
CA TYR A 114 10.79 17.72 9.83
C TYR A 114 9.72 18.75 9.43
N SER A 115 9.18 19.42 10.44
CA SER A 115 8.05 20.36 10.32
C SER A 115 8.11 21.36 11.48
N THR A 116 8.61 22.56 11.20
CA THR A 116 8.59 23.73 12.11
C THR A 116 8.26 25.00 11.31
N ASN A 117 8.19 26.15 11.97
CA ASN A 117 8.05 27.44 11.28
C ASN A 117 9.29 27.87 10.47
N ASP A 118 10.43 27.19 10.64
CA ASP A 118 11.66 27.49 9.89
C ASP A 118 11.84 26.56 8.68
N HIS A 119 11.27 25.35 8.72
CA HIS A 119 11.45 24.34 7.67
C HIS A 119 10.31 23.32 7.63
N ARG A 120 10.03 22.76 6.46
CA ARG A 120 9.01 21.72 6.28
C ARG A 120 9.34 20.72 5.19
N LEU A 121 9.15 19.44 5.48
CA LEU A 121 9.22 18.35 4.51
C LEU A 121 8.12 18.50 3.44
N HIS A 122 8.49 18.34 2.18
CA HIS A 122 7.56 18.08 1.09
C HIS A 122 7.15 16.60 1.13
N HIS A 123 6.07 16.21 0.46
CA HIS A 123 5.49 14.86 0.58
C HIS A 123 6.33 13.68 0.06
N ASP A 124 7.52 13.94 -0.51
CA ASP A 124 8.32 12.95 -1.22
C ASP A 124 9.65 12.66 -0.52
N ILE A 125 10.08 11.40 -0.57
CA ILE A 125 11.33 10.91 -0.01
C ILE A 125 11.93 9.84 -0.94
N TYR A 126 13.23 9.59 -0.83
CA TYR A 126 13.89 8.52 -1.58
C TYR A 126 14.94 7.77 -0.75
N PRO A 127 14.79 6.44 -0.55
CA PRO A 127 15.79 5.63 0.13
C PRO A 127 17.04 5.43 -0.74
N MET A 128 18.22 5.67 -0.19
CA MET A 128 19.49 5.53 -0.89
C MET A 128 20.17 4.17 -0.61
N PRO A 129 21.03 3.67 -1.53
CA PRO A 129 21.75 2.41 -1.33
C PRO A 129 22.68 2.38 -0.11
N ASN A 130 23.09 3.54 0.40
CA ASN A 130 23.95 3.66 1.59
C ASN A 130 23.17 3.68 2.92
N GLY A 131 21.84 3.53 2.88
CA GLY A 131 20.97 3.57 4.07
C GLY A 131 20.50 4.96 4.47
N ASN A 132 20.95 6.03 3.80
CA ASN A 132 20.40 7.36 3.99
C ASN A 132 19.05 7.51 3.28
N ILE A 133 18.29 8.54 3.65
CA ILE A 133 17.04 8.90 2.99
C ILE A 133 17.19 10.34 2.49
N LEU A 134 16.90 10.58 1.21
CA LEU A 134 16.80 11.92 0.65
C LEU A 134 15.41 12.48 0.95
N LEU A 135 15.37 13.70 1.47
CA LEU A 135 14.16 14.44 1.81
C LEU A 135 14.09 15.66 0.89
N LEU A 136 12.94 15.87 0.25
CA LEU A 136 12.63 17.17 -0.35
C LEU A 136 12.01 18.06 0.73
N ALA A 137 12.51 19.28 0.90
CA ALA A 137 12.04 20.19 1.93
C ALA A 137 12.12 21.66 1.49
N ALA A 138 11.39 22.51 2.20
CA ALA A 138 11.47 23.97 2.10
C ALA A 138 11.96 24.56 3.42
N GLU A 139 12.66 25.69 3.35
CA GLU A 139 13.11 26.47 4.50
C GLU A 139 12.75 27.95 4.32
N VAL A 140 12.61 28.66 5.44
CA VAL A 140 12.45 30.12 5.48
C VAL A 140 13.84 30.75 5.57
N ILE A 141 14.14 31.72 4.69
CA ILE A 141 15.42 32.44 4.60
C ILE A 141 15.22 33.92 4.88
#